data_AF-A0A1V5DY04-F1
#
_entry.id   AF-A0A1V5DY04-F1
#
_cell.length_a   1.000
_cell.length_b   1.000
_cell.length_c   1.000
_cell.angle_alpha   90.00
_cell.angle_beta   90.00
_cell.angle_gamma   90.00
#
_symmetry.space_group_name_H-M   'P 1'
#
loop_
_entity.id
_entity.type
_entity.pdbx_description
1 polymer ?
#
loop_
_entity_poly.entity_id
_entity_poly.type
_entity_poly.pdbx_seq_one_letter_code
_entity_poly.pdbx_strand_id
1 'polypeptide(L)'
;MTEKPVVATDVGGVKEAVGSCGTVVRPRNPEQFARALITLLENPEMREALGKEARERALNYFTIERALELYLNSYKKLAFRVAEPKVIPLNLKRQKLLSEKGYALAEIGYWREAISQFRLAIDAAVDSTAVPVLLTEIARAYNNLGNFDMAFNELEKVEAMVEYLENNRTA
;
A
#
# COMPACT_ATOMS: atom_id res chain seq x y z
N MET A 1 19.76 -0.78 -27.18
CA MET A 1 19.24 -2.07 -27.68
C MET A 1 19.71 -2.25 -29.12
N THR A 2 20.49 -3.30 -29.40
CA THR A 2 21.31 -3.41 -30.63
C THR A 2 20.69 -4.25 -31.74
N GLU A 3 19.44 -4.70 -31.59
CA GLU A 3 18.70 -5.46 -32.61
C GLU A 3 19.45 -6.72 -33.07
N LYS A 4 19.99 -7.47 -32.11
CA LYS A 4 20.64 -8.76 -32.34
C LYS A 4 19.77 -9.88 -31.77
N PRO A 5 19.58 -11.00 -32.49
CA PRO A 5 18.91 -12.13 -31.89
C PRO A 5 19.76 -12.72 -30.77
N VAL A 6 19.08 -13.35 -29.81
CA VAL A 6 19.71 -13.89 -28.60
C VAL A 6 19.58 -15.41 -28.60
N VAL A 7 20.70 -16.08 -28.35
CA VAL A 7 20.72 -17.49 -27.90
C VAL A 7 21.18 -17.48 -26.45
N ALA A 8 20.35 -17.98 -25.56
CA ALA A 8 20.63 -17.98 -24.12
C ALA A 8 20.21 -19.30 -23.47
N THR A 9 20.67 -19.53 -22.25
CA THR A 9 20.34 -20.74 -21.48
C THR A 9 19.12 -20.50 -20.58
N ASP A 10 18.32 -21.55 -20.36
CA ASP A 10 17.16 -21.52 -19.47
C ASP A 10 17.58 -21.54 -18.00
N VAL A 11 17.99 -20.37 -17.49
CA VAL A 11 18.44 -20.20 -16.10
C VAL A 11 17.87 -18.90 -15.53
N GLY A 12 17.21 -18.96 -14.37
CA GLY A 12 16.59 -17.80 -13.73
C GLY A 12 15.54 -17.15 -14.63
N GLY A 13 15.56 -15.81 -14.70
CA GLY A 13 14.59 -15.01 -15.47
C GLY A 13 14.86 -14.89 -16.97
N VAL A 14 15.79 -15.67 -17.53
CA VAL A 14 16.24 -15.52 -18.92
C VAL A 14 15.15 -15.89 -19.91
N LYS A 15 14.38 -16.94 -19.64
CA LYS A 15 13.30 -17.38 -20.53
C LYS A 15 12.18 -16.34 -20.60
N GLU A 16 11.86 -15.69 -19.48
CA GLU A 16 10.92 -14.59 -19.40
C GLU A 16 11.45 -13.35 -20.13
N ALA A 17 12.73 -13.04 -19.98
CA ALA A 17 13.36 -11.91 -20.68
C ALA A 17 13.35 -12.11 -22.20
N VAL A 18 13.77 -13.28 -22.68
CA VAL A 18 13.86 -13.60 -24.11
C VAL A 18 12.47 -13.82 -24.73
N GLY A 19 11.53 -14.47 -24.04
CA GLY A 19 10.21 -14.75 -24.61
C GLY A 19 10.30 -15.50 -25.95
N SER A 20 9.57 -15.02 -26.96
CA SER A 20 9.55 -15.59 -28.32
C SER A 20 10.60 -15.01 -29.27
N CYS A 21 11.28 -13.91 -28.90
CA CYS A 21 12.16 -13.16 -29.80
C CYS A 21 13.62 -13.65 -29.78
N GLY A 22 13.83 -14.93 -29.47
CA GLY A 22 15.14 -15.54 -29.39
C GLY A 22 15.06 -17.04 -29.11
N THR A 23 16.21 -17.70 -29.00
CA THR A 23 16.28 -19.14 -28.73
C THR A 23 16.79 -19.39 -27.32
N VAL A 24 15.98 -20.10 -26.52
CA VAL A 24 16.36 -20.54 -25.18
C VAL A 24 16.69 -22.03 -25.22
N VAL A 25 17.87 -22.40 -24.75
CA VAL A 25 18.36 -23.79 -24.74
C VAL A 25 18.54 -24.29 -23.31
N ARG A 26 18.60 -25.61 -23.12
CA ARG A 26 18.85 -26.19 -21.78
C ARG A 26 20.26 -25.83 -21.31
N PRO A 27 20.44 -25.50 -20.01
CA PRO A 27 21.77 -25.31 -19.45
C PRO A 27 22.60 -26.60 -19.55
N ARG A 28 23.93 -26.45 -19.63
CA ARG A 28 24.91 -27.56 -19.76
C ARG A 28 24.70 -28.46 -20.99
N ASN A 29 24.04 -27.95 -22.04
CA ASN A 29 23.91 -28.63 -23.32
C ASN A 29 24.62 -27.84 -24.44
N PRO A 30 25.96 -27.96 -24.56
CA PRO A 30 26.73 -27.20 -25.55
C PRO A 30 26.34 -27.55 -26.99
N GLU A 31 25.94 -28.79 -27.27
CA GLU A 31 25.50 -29.20 -28.61
C GLU A 31 24.21 -28.50 -29.04
N GLN A 32 23.26 -28.33 -28.12
CA GLN A 32 22.01 -27.59 -28.41
C GLN A 32 22.30 -26.10 -28.61
N PHE A 33 23.19 -25.52 -27.80
CA PHE A 33 23.61 -24.13 -27.94
C PHE A 33 24.29 -23.88 -29.30
N ALA A 34 25.23 -24.77 -29.69
CA ALA A 34 25.91 -24.70 -30.97
C ALA A 34 24.94 -24.82 -32.15
N ARG A 35 24.00 -25.78 -32.10
CA ARG A 35 22.96 -25.93 -33.13
C ARG A 35 22.10 -24.67 -33.29
N ALA A 36 21.70 -24.04 -32.19
CA ALA A 36 20.93 -22.80 -32.23
C ALA A 36 21.72 -21.64 -32.86
N LEU A 37 23.01 -21.49 -32.50
CA LEU A 37 23.89 -20.51 -33.12
C LEU A 37 24.05 -20.74 -34.63
N ILE A 38 24.37 -21.98 -35.04
CA ILE A 38 24.54 -22.34 -36.44
C ILE A 38 23.27 -22.03 -37.24
N THR A 39 22.10 -22.41 -36.72
CA THR A 39 20.80 -22.12 -37.35
C THR A 39 20.63 -20.62 -37.65
N LEU A 40 20.98 -19.75 -36.70
CA LEU A 40 20.90 -18.29 -36.89
C LEU A 40 22.01 -17.73 -37.79
N LEU A 41 23.17 -18.37 -37.83
CA LEU A 41 24.27 -17.96 -38.71
C LEU A 41 23.95 -18.28 -40.18
N GLU A 42 23.39 -19.47 -40.42
CA GLU A 42 23.00 -19.97 -41.75
C GLU A 42 21.71 -19.35 -42.30
N ASN A 43 20.87 -18.75 -41.44
CA ASN A 43 19.61 -18.12 -41.84
C ASN A 43 19.57 -16.61 -41.53
N PRO A 44 20.05 -15.74 -42.46
CA PRO A 44 20.08 -14.29 -42.28
C PRO A 44 18.70 -13.66 -42.05
N GLU A 45 17.66 -14.14 -42.73
CA GLU A 45 16.30 -13.61 -42.62
C GLU A 45 15.73 -13.85 -41.21
N MET A 46 15.87 -15.08 -40.70
CA MET A 46 15.48 -15.41 -39.34
C MET A 46 16.25 -14.58 -38.30
N ARG A 47 17.55 -14.37 -38.53
CA ARG A 47 18.41 -13.55 -37.66
C ARG A 47 17.94 -12.09 -37.62
N GLU A 48 17.55 -11.52 -38.74
CA GLU A 48 17.03 -10.15 -38.81
C GLU A 48 15.66 -10.04 -38.15
N ALA A 49 14.73 -10.96 -38.45
CA ALA A 49 13.39 -10.98 -37.86
C ALA A 49 13.45 -11.07 -36.33
N LEU A 50 14.18 -12.04 -35.79
CA LEU A 50 14.33 -12.19 -34.34
C LEU A 50 15.07 -11.01 -33.69
N GLY A 51 16.03 -10.40 -34.40
CA GLY A 51 16.72 -9.19 -33.93
C GLY A 51 15.74 -8.02 -33.74
N LYS A 52 14.86 -7.79 -34.71
CA LYS A 52 13.81 -6.76 -34.66
C LYS A 52 12.83 -7.02 -33.53
N GLU A 53 12.30 -8.24 -33.42
CA GLU A 53 11.40 -8.61 -32.33
C GLU A 53 12.06 -8.43 -30.95
N ALA A 54 13.36 -8.77 -30.83
CA ALA A 54 14.10 -8.60 -29.59
C ALA A 54 14.26 -7.13 -29.21
N ARG A 55 14.50 -6.26 -30.19
CA ARG A 55 14.53 -4.81 -29.96
C ARG A 55 13.17 -4.28 -29.53
N GLU A 56 12.10 -4.65 -30.24
CA GLU A 56 10.74 -4.20 -29.93
C GLU A 56 10.32 -4.64 -28.52
N ARG A 57 10.56 -5.91 -28.17
CA ARG A 57 10.31 -6.42 -26.82
C ARG A 57 11.08 -5.63 -25.77
N ALA A 58 12.36 -5.37 -26.01
CA ALA A 58 13.19 -4.64 -25.07
C ALA A 58 12.68 -3.20 -24.86
N LEU A 59 12.27 -2.51 -25.92
CA LEU A 59 11.69 -1.18 -25.85
C LEU A 59 10.31 -1.16 -25.15
N ASN A 60 9.54 -2.23 -25.30
CA ASN A 60 8.20 -2.31 -24.70
C ASN A 60 8.21 -2.67 -23.21
N TYR A 61 9.20 -3.44 -22.74
CA TYR A 61 9.18 -4.01 -21.39
C TYR A 61 10.37 -3.63 -20.50
N PHE A 62 11.54 -3.32 -21.07
CA PHE A 62 12.80 -3.24 -20.32
C PHE A 62 13.48 -1.87 -20.40
N THR A 63 12.71 -0.81 -20.65
CA THR A 63 13.20 0.57 -20.60
C THR A 63 13.31 1.08 -19.17
N ILE A 64 14.20 2.05 -18.94
CA ILE A 64 14.40 2.66 -17.63
C ILE A 64 13.13 3.40 -17.20
N GLU A 65 12.47 4.09 -18.12
CA GLU A 65 11.24 4.84 -17.90
C GLU A 65 10.13 3.91 -17.38
N ARG A 66 9.96 2.74 -18.02
CA ARG A 66 8.98 1.74 -17.60
C ARG A 66 9.32 1.15 -16.23
N ALA A 67 10.60 0.86 -15.99
CA ALA A 67 11.04 0.38 -14.69
C ALA A 67 10.74 1.41 -13.59
N LEU A 68 11.09 2.69 -13.80
CA LEU A 68 10.79 3.79 -12.88
C LEU A 68 9.30 3.93 -12.60
N GLU A 69 8.46 3.86 -13.63
CA GLU A 69 7.00 3.91 -13.48
C GLU A 69 6.49 2.76 -12.59
N LEU A 70 6.94 1.53 -12.84
CA LEU A 70 6.53 0.34 -12.07
C LEU A 70 6.99 0.43 -10.61
N TYR A 71 8.22 0.87 -10.35
CA TYR A 71 8.73 1.08 -9.00
C TYR A 71 7.96 2.19 -8.27
N LEU A 72 7.76 3.34 -8.92
CA LEU A 72 7.01 4.45 -8.33
C LEU A 72 5.57 4.02 -8.00
N ASN A 73 4.90 3.31 -8.90
CA ASN A 73 3.56 2.79 -8.65
C ASN A 73 3.54 1.81 -7.47
N SER A 74 4.57 0.98 -7.32
CA SER A 74 4.71 0.07 -6.17
C SER A 74 4.91 0.86 -4.87
N TYR A 75 5.76 1.88 -4.87
CA TYR A 75 5.92 2.77 -3.71
C TYR A 75 4.64 3.53 -3.38
N LYS A 76 3.93 4.06 -4.38
CA LYS A 76 2.63 4.70 -4.17
C LYS A 76 1.63 3.73 -3.52
N LYS A 77 1.51 2.50 -4.03
CA LYS A 77 0.63 1.48 -3.43
C LYS A 77 0.95 1.21 -1.96
N LEU A 78 2.24 1.14 -1.62
CA LEU A 78 2.68 0.87 -0.25
C LEU A 78 2.55 2.10 0.65
N ALA A 79 2.94 3.28 0.17
CA ALA A 79 2.93 4.53 0.91
C ALA A 79 1.51 5.01 1.17
N PHE A 80 0.64 4.92 0.16
CA PHE A 80 -0.73 5.40 0.31
C PHE A 80 -1.64 4.42 0.97
N ARG A 81 -1.23 3.14 1.17
CA ARG A 81 -2.07 2.03 1.68
C ARG A 81 -3.52 2.41 1.45
N VAL A 82 -3.94 2.48 0.19
CA VAL A 82 -5.35 2.77 -0.11
C VAL A 82 -6.07 1.49 0.28
N ALA A 83 -6.21 1.27 1.60
CA ALA A 83 -7.44 0.79 2.14
C ALA A 83 -8.45 1.68 1.44
N GLU A 84 -9.24 1.09 0.53
CA GLU A 84 -10.48 1.72 0.13
C GLU A 84 -11.05 2.32 1.40
N PRO A 85 -11.38 3.63 1.43
CA PRO A 85 -11.93 4.23 2.63
C PRO A 85 -13.06 3.33 3.04
N LYS A 86 -12.89 2.58 4.15
CA LYS A 86 -13.95 1.75 4.67
C LYS A 86 -15.02 2.77 4.96
N VAL A 87 -16.09 2.78 4.19
CA VAL A 87 -17.28 3.55 4.51
C VAL A 87 -17.79 2.92 5.78
N ILE A 88 -17.34 3.41 6.93
CA ILE A 88 -17.83 2.97 8.23
C ILE A 88 -19.24 3.57 8.31
N PRO A 89 -20.30 2.76 8.27
CA PRO A 89 -21.65 3.31 8.33
C PRO A 89 -21.79 4.04 9.66
N LEU A 90 -22.12 5.33 9.59
CA LEU A 90 -22.28 6.20 10.75
C LEU A 90 -23.38 5.63 11.66
N ASN A 91 -23.01 5.01 12.78
CA ASN A 91 -23.96 4.41 13.70
C ASN A 91 -24.12 5.28 14.95
N LEU A 92 -24.79 6.42 14.78
CA LEU A 92 -25.02 7.39 15.86
C LEU A 92 -25.77 6.79 17.06
N LYS A 93 -26.70 5.84 16.82
CA LYS A 93 -27.40 5.12 17.90
C LYS A 93 -26.43 4.32 18.76
N ARG A 94 -25.50 3.60 18.12
CA ARG A 94 -24.46 2.81 18.80
C ARG A 94 -23.43 3.70 19.49
N GLN A 95 -22.99 4.79 18.85
CA GLN A 95 -22.11 5.77 19.46
C GLN A 95 -22.74 6.33 20.75
N LYS A 96 -23.99 6.80 20.68
CA LYS A 96 -24.71 7.33 21.84
C LYS A 96 -24.79 6.33 22.99
N LEU A 97 -25.20 5.10 22.72
CA LEU A 97 -25.31 4.04 23.74
C LEU A 97 -23.96 3.75 24.43
N LEU A 98 -22.89 3.67 23.65
CA LEU A 98 -21.54 3.40 24.17
C LEU A 98 -21.00 4.59 24.97
N SER A 99 -21.26 5.82 24.51
CA SER A 99 -20.91 7.04 25.25
C SER A 99 -21.63 7.08 26.60
N GLU A 100 -22.95 6.89 26.64
CA GLU A 100 -23.75 6.86 27.88
C GLU A 100 -23.23 5.80 28.86
N LYS A 101 -22.88 4.61 28.36
CA LYS A 101 -22.27 3.56 29.19
C LYS A 101 -20.88 3.97 29.71
N GLY A 102 -20.07 4.63 28.89
CA GLY A 102 -18.77 5.17 29.30
C GLY A 102 -18.90 6.20 30.41
N TYR A 103 -19.86 7.13 30.31
CA TYR A 103 -20.16 8.10 31.35
C TYR A 103 -20.58 7.42 32.66
N ALA A 104 -21.51 6.46 32.61
CA ALA A 104 -21.94 5.72 33.79
C ALA A 104 -20.79 4.97 34.48
N LEU A 105 -19.89 4.36 33.70
CA LEU A 105 -18.68 3.70 34.23
C LEU A 105 -17.68 4.68 34.85
N ALA A 106 -17.52 5.85 34.26
CA ALA A 106 -16.68 6.91 34.80
C ALA A 106 -17.21 7.42 36.15
N GLU A 107 -18.53 7.60 36.29
CA GLU A 107 -19.17 8.04 37.54
C GLU A 107 -18.92 7.06 38.70
N ILE A 108 -18.91 5.76 38.42
CA ILE A 108 -18.60 4.73 39.42
C ILE A 108 -17.09 4.50 39.62
N GLY A 109 -16.23 5.25 38.94
CA GLY A 109 -14.77 5.19 39.07
C GLY A 109 -14.08 4.08 38.26
N TYR A 110 -14.80 3.41 37.36
CA TYR A 110 -14.27 2.34 36.50
C TYR A 110 -13.64 2.96 35.25
N TRP A 111 -12.55 3.69 35.46
CA TRP A 111 -11.93 4.56 34.45
C TRP A 111 -11.38 3.80 33.24
N ARG A 112 -10.84 2.59 33.43
CA ARG A 112 -10.28 1.79 32.32
C ARG A 112 -11.39 1.30 31.39
N GLU A 113 -12.49 0.84 31.97
CA GLU A 113 -13.67 0.37 31.27
C GLU A 113 -14.39 1.54 30.58
N ALA A 114 -14.45 2.71 31.23
CA ALA A 114 -14.97 3.94 30.64
C ALA A 114 -14.18 4.33 29.38
N ILE A 115 -12.84 4.34 29.44
CA ILE A 115 -11.98 4.60 28.28
C ILE A 115 -12.28 3.60 27.15
N SER A 116 -12.42 2.32 27.48
CA SER A 116 -12.78 1.29 26.49
C SER A 116 -14.12 1.58 25.81
N GLN A 117 -15.15 1.99 26.56
CA GLN A 117 -16.46 2.33 25.98
C GLN A 117 -16.40 3.58 25.11
N PHE A 118 -15.66 4.62 25.53
CA PHE A 118 -15.50 5.84 24.72
C PHE A 118 -14.75 5.56 23.41
N ARG A 119 -13.73 4.69 23.41
CA ARG A 119 -13.06 4.26 22.17
C ARG A 119 -14.00 3.54 21.21
N LEU A 120 -14.80 2.60 21.73
CA LEU A 120 -15.81 1.92 20.93
C LEU A 120 -16.87 2.90 20.38
N ALA A 121 -17.19 3.96 21.12
CA ALA A 121 -18.11 5.00 20.68
C ALA A 121 -17.54 5.86 19.55
N ILE A 122 -16.23 6.15 19.58
CA ILE A 122 -15.51 6.83 18.49
C ILE A 122 -15.50 5.92 17.25
N ASP A 123 -15.14 4.65 17.40
CA ASP A 123 -15.10 3.69 16.28
C ASP A 123 -16.47 3.50 15.59
N ALA A 124 -17.56 3.65 16.33
CA ALA A 124 -18.92 3.54 15.80
C ALA A 124 -19.32 4.70 14.88
N ALA A 125 -18.68 5.87 15.02
CA ALA A 125 -18.95 7.06 14.22
C ALA A 125 -17.76 8.04 14.32
N VAL A 126 -16.71 7.73 13.55
CA VAL A 126 -15.41 8.43 13.59
C VAL A 126 -15.52 9.89 13.13
N ASP A 127 -16.40 10.17 12.17
CA ASP A 127 -16.60 11.52 11.62
C ASP A 127 -17.69 12.32 12.37
N SER A 128 -18.11 11.85 13.56
CA SER A 128 -19.12 12.52 14.38
C SER A 128 -18.56 13.74 15.10
N THR A 129 -19.35 14.80 15.20
CA THR A 129 -19.03 16.01 15.98
C THR A 129 -18.90 15.73 17.48
N ALA A 130 -19.32 14.55 17.96
CA ALA A 130 -19.13 14.12 19.33
C ALA A 130 -17.71 13.65 19.66
N VAL A 131 -16.88 13.34 18.65
CA VAL A 131 -15.54 12.75 18.85
C VAL A 131 -14.61 13.63 19.69
N PRO A 132 -14.50 14.96 19.48
CA PRO A 132 -13.71 15.84 20.36
C PRO A 132 -14.13 15.79 21.83
N VAL A 133 -15.44 15.67 22.09
CA VAL A 133 -15.97 15.55 23.46
C VAL A 133 -15.53 14.22 24.07
N LEU A 134 -15.67 13.11 23.33
CA LEU A 134 -15.27 11.79 23.80
C LEU A 134 -13.76 11.67 24.05
N LEU A 135 -12.93 12.32 23.24
CA LEU A 135 -11.48 12.39 23.47
C LEU A 135 -11.15 13.15 24.76
N THR A 136 -11.84 14.27 25.02
CA THR A 136 -11.71 15.02 26.29
C THR A 136 -12.11 14.16 27.50
N GLU A 137 -13.16 13.35 27.37
CA GLU A 137 -13.60 12.41 28.41
C GLU A 137 -12.58 11.29 28.68
N ILE A 138 -11.95 10.77 27.62
CA ILE A 138 -10.85 9.81 27.73
C ILE A 138 -9.64 10.47 28.43
N ALA A 139 -9.30 11.71 28.07
CA ALA A 139 -8.23 12.46 28.73
C ALA A 139 -8.52 12.64 30.23
N ARG A 140 -9.76 12.99 30.59
CA ARG A 140 -10.20 13.07 31.99
C ARG A 140 -10.04 11.73 32.71
N ALA A 141 -10.43 10.62 32.08
CA ALA A 141 -10.27 9.29 32.65
C ALA A 141 -8.80 8.91 32.86
N TYR A 142 -7.91 9.24 31.92
CA TYR A 142 -6.46 9.04 32.08
C TYR A 142 -5.87 9.87 33.21
N ASN A 143 -6.30 11.12 33.38
CA ASN A 143 -5.88 11.96 34.51
C ASN A 143 -6.27 11.33 35.86
N ASN A 144 -7.48 10.76 35.97
CA ASN A 144 -7.92 10.07 37.18
C ASN A 144 -7.14 8.78 37.46
N LEU A 145 -6.56 8.16 36.42
CA LEU A 145 -5.67 6.99 36.55
C LEU A 145 -4.20 7.38 36.81
N GLY A 146 -3.85 8.67 36.80
CA GLY A 146 -2.47 9.15 36.93
C GLY A 146 -1.62 9.06 35.65
N ASN A 147 -2.24 8.75 34.50
CA ASN A 147 -1.56 8.59 33.21
C ASN A 147 -1.56 9.91 32.41
N PHE A 148 -0.85 10.93 32.91
CA PHE A 148 -0.89 12.29 32.35
C PHE A 148 -0.39 12.39 30.90
N ASP A 149 0.64 11.63 30.52
CA ASP A 149 1.16 11.63 29.14
C ASP A 149 0.11 11.16 28.14
N MET A 150 -0.67 10.14 28.52
CA MET A 150 -1.76 9.63 27.70
C MET A 150 -2.91 10.64 27.62
N ALA A 151 -3.22 11.33 28.72
CA ALA A 151 -4.23 12.39 28.72
C ALA A 151 -3.84 13.55 27.79
N PHE A 152 -2.56 13.97 27.84
CA PHE A 152 -2.03 15.04 27.00
C PHE A 152 -2.12 14.69 25.52
N ASN A 153 -1.71 13.48 25.13
CA ASN A 153 -1.82 13.00 23.74
C ASN A 153 -3.27 12.99 23.22
N GLU A 154 -4.26 12.70 24.08
CA GLU A 154 -5.67 12.79 23.67
C GLU A 154 -6.13 14.24 23.46
N LEU A 155 -5.61 15.20 24.23
CA LEU A 155 -5.91 16.62 24.07
C LEU A 155 -5.27 17.19 22.80
N GLU A 156 -4.03 16.81 22.48
CA GLU A 156 -3.39 17.20 21.21
C GLU A 156 -4.22 16.75 19.99
N LYS A 157 -4.84 15.57 20.05
CA LYS A 157 -5.76 15.10 18.99
C LYS A 157 -7.01 15.97 18.88
N VAL A 158 -7.53 16.46 20.01
CA VAL A 158 -8.67 17.38 20.01
C VAL A 158 -8.28 18.69 19.34
N GLU A 159 -7.13 19.27 19.70
CA GLU A 159 -6.61 20.51 19.10
C GLU A 159 -6.45 20.37 17.59
N ALA A 160 -5.78 19.31 17.13
CA ALA A 160 -5.60 19.04 15.70
C ALA A 160 -6.94 18.89 14.95
N MET A 161 -7.93 18.26 15.59
CA MET A 161 -9.26 18.07 15.00
C MET A 161 -10.07 19.37 14.94
N VAL A 162 -9.94 20.24 15.95
CA VAL A 162 -10.55 21.58 15.94
C VAL A 162 -9.94 22.44 14.86
N GLU A 163 -8.61 22.49 14.76
CA GLU A 163 -7.89 23.23 13.72
C GLU A 163 -8.29 22.76 12.31
N TYR A 164 -8.44 21.45 12.12
CA TYR A 164 -8.94 20.89 10.86
C TYR A 164 -10.37 21.33 10.54
N LEU A 165 -11.28 21.38 11.51
CA LEU A 165 -12.66 21.82 11.32
C LEU A 165 -12.77 23.33 11.06
N GLU A 166 -11.92 24.15 11.71
CA GLU A 166 -11.86 25.59 11.50
C GLU A 166 -11.33 25.94 10.10
N ASN A 167 -10.26 25.27 9.67
CA ASN A 167 -9.67 25.46 8.34
C ASN A 167 -10.59 25.00 7.18
N ASN A 168 -11.46 24.01 7.41
CA ASN A 168 -12.43 23.56 6.41
C ASN A 168 -13.76 24.34 6.41
N ARG A 169 -13.97 25.26 7.37
CA ARG A 169 -15.14 26.17 7.38
C ARG A 169 -14.88 27.49 6.66
N THR A 170 -13.62 27.82 6.41
CA THR A 170 -13.18 29.09 5.80
C THR A 170 -12.91 28.99 4.29
N ALA A 171 -13.14 27.82 3.69
CA ALA A 171 -13.08 27.55 2.24
C ALA A 171 -14.48 27.33 1.65
#